data_AF-A0ABD5LSB7-F1
#
_entry.id   AF-A0ABD5LSB7-F1
#
_cell.length_a   1.000
_cell.length_b   1.000
_cell.length_c   1.000
_cell.angle_alpha   90.00
_cell.angle_beta   90.00
_cell.angle_gamma   90.00
#
_symmetry.space_group_name_H-M   'P 1'
#
loop_
_entity.id
_entity.type
_entity.pdbx_description
1 polymer ?
#
loop_
_entity_poly.entity_id
_entity_poly.type
_entity_poly.pdbx_seq_one_letter_code
_entity_poly.pdbx_strand_id
1 'polypeptide(L)'
;MDVYIVDAQGNEVSSRETINFDSVSKVMDERTREARLKLIGSQFDRNAQYTLVLENAEMRTRYSQYAVTIDLAFQDDFSKGKYI
;
A
#
# COMPACT_ATOMS: atom_id res chain seq x y z
N MET A 1 2.03 12.64 -0.12
CA MET A 1 0.71 11.95 -0.28
C MET A 1 0.75 10.73 0.61
N ASP A 2 -0.29 10.48 1.38
CA ASP A 2 -0.37 9.27 2.19
C ASP A 2 -1.11 8.17 1.45
N VAL A 3 -0.63 6.94 1.61
CA VAL A 3 -1.23 5.74 1.01
C VAL A 3 -1.44 4.69 2.08
N TYR A 4 -2.64 4.13 2.13
CA TYR A 4 -3.05 3.11 3.11
C TYR A 4 -4.26 2.32 2.59
N ILE A 5 -4.56 1.19 3.21
CA ILE A 5 -5.70 0.33 2.86
C ILE A 5 -6.75 0.42 3.96
N VAL A 6 -8.03 0.48 3.56
CA VAL A 6 -9.19 0.37 4.46
C VAL A 6 -10.07 -0.82 4.12
N ASP A 7 -10.77 -1.35 5.12
CA ASP A 7 -11.86 -2.31 4.95
C ASP A 7 -13.17 -1.65 4.47
N ALA A 8 -14.23 -2.47 4.30
CA ALA A 8 -15.54 -1.99 3.87
C ALA A 8 -16.24 -1.07 4.90
N GLN A 9 -15.80 -1.07 6.16
CA GLN A 9 -16.29 -0.18 7.21
C GLN A 9 -15.47 1.12 7.28
N GLY A 10 -14.38 1.21 6.51
CA GLY A 10 -13.50 2.36 6.47
C GLY A 10 -12.39 2.34 7.53
N ASN A 11 -12.19 1.22 8.23
CA ASN A 11 -11.10 1.08 9.19
C ASN A 11 -9.78 0.86 8.45
N GLU A 12 -8.70 1.50 8.91
CA GLU A 12 -7.36 1.26 8.36
C GLU A 12 -6.89 -0.16 8.72
N VAL A 13 -6.48 -0.92 7.71
CA VAL A 13 -5.99 -2.29 7.84
C VAL A 13 -4.51 -2.43 7.47
N SER A 14 -3.84 -1.32 7.16
CA SER A 14 -2.41 -1.27 6.87
C SER A 14 -1.71 -0.11 7.55
N SER A 15 -0.37 -0.13 7.57
CA SER A 15 0.42 1.07 7.81
C SER A 15 0.07 2.13 6.77
N ARG A 16 0.26 3.38 7.19
CA ARG A 16 0.17 4.55 6.33
C ARG A 16 1.56 4.96 5.93
N GLU A 17 1.81 5.02 4.63
CA GLU A 17 3.11 5.40 4.09
C GLU A 17 2.98 6.72 3.33
N THR A 18 3.86 7.67 3.64
CA THR A 18 3.93 8.95 2.91
C THR A 18 4.83 8.78 1.68
N ILE A 19 4.22 8.87 0.49
CA ILE A 19 4.91 8.89 -0.79
C ILE A 19 5.15 10.34 -1.22
N ASN A 20 6.41 10.67 -1.43
CA ASN A 20 6.84 11.93 -2.04
C ASN A 20 7.03 11.70 -3.55
N PHE A 21 6.18 12.35 -4.35
CA PHE A 21 6.33 12.40 -5.81
C PHE A 21 7.15 13.63 -6.18
N ASP A 22 8.45 13.57 -5.92
CA ASP A 22 9.44 14.60 -6.21
C ASP A 22 10.03 14.51 -7.64
N SER A 23 9.38 13.78 -8.54
CA SER A 23 9.92 13.57 -9.89
C SER A 23 9.77 14.81 -10.77
N VAL A 24 10.80 15.65 -10.78
CA VAL A 24 11.10 16.64 -11.83
C VAL A 24 11.65 15.99 -13.12
N SER A 25 11.65 14.66 -13.20
CA SER A 25 12.30 13.93 -14.29
C SER A 25 11.46 13.88 -15.56
N LYS A 26 12.15 14.08 -16.69
CA LYS A 26 11.61 14.02 -18.06
C LYS A 26 11.49 12.59 -18.59
N VAL A 27 11.95 11.59 -17.85
CA VAL A 27 11.91 10.17 -18.21
C VAL A 27 10.70 9.52 -17.55
N MET A 28 9.79 8.92 -18.34
CA MET A 28 8.54 8.34 -17.82
C MET A 28 8.77 7.21 -16.82
N ASP A 29 9.83 6.43 -16.98
CA ASP A 29 10.16 5.29 -16.11
C ASP A 29 10.58 5.72 -14.69
N GLU A 30 11.07 6.96 -14.52
CA GLU A 30 11.47 7.51 -13.21
C GLU A 30 10.30 8.06 -12.38
N ARG A 31 9.06 7.81 -12.81
CA ARG A 31 7.83 8.24 -12.09
C ARG A 31 7.19 7.14 -11.26
N THR A 32 7.66 5.90 -11.40
CA THR A 32 7.17 4.77 -10.60
C THR A 32 7.88 4.75 -9.25
N ARG A 33 7.11 4.79 -8.16
CA ARG A 33 7.62 4.64 -6.79
C ARG A 33 7.01 3.37 -6.20
N GLU A 34 7.85 2.49 -5.67
CA GLU A 34 7.39 1.33 -4.90
C GLU A 34 7.04 1.78 -3.48
N ALA A 35 5.92 1.27 -2.96
CA ALA A 35 5.51 1.43 -1.58
C ALA A 35 5.15 0.07 -1.00
N ARG A 36 5.63 -0.22 0.21
CA ARG A 36 5.34 -1.46 0.92
C ARG A 36 4.50 -1.16 2.16
N LEU A 37 3.21 -1.51 2.07
CA LEU A 37 2.27 -1.39 3.17
C LEU A 37 2.31 -2.66 4.02
N LYS A 38 2.40 -2.51 5.35
CA LYS A 38 2.29 -3.66 6.28
C LYS A 38 0.86 -3.76 6.77
N LEU A 39 0.27 -4.96 6.76
CA LEU A 39 -1.04 -5.14 7.37
C LEU A 39 -0.96 -4.95 8.89
N ILE A 40 -1.98 -4.31 9.46
CA ILE A 40 -2.12 -4.16 10.90
C ILE A 40 -2.80 -5.42 11.43
N GLY A 41 -2.17 -6.08 12.40
CA GLY A 41 -2.67 -7.34 12.94
C GLY A 41 -2.38 -8.54 12.05
N SER A 42 -2.88 -9.71 12.45
CA SER A 42 -2.59 -11.00 11.81
C SER A 42 -3.76 -11.58 11.03
N GLN A 43 -4.92 -10.92 11.00
CA GLN A 43 -6.14 -11.45 10.38
C GLN A 43 -6.65 -10.45 9.35
N PHE A 44 -6.50 -10.80 8.07
CA PHE A 44 -7.24 -10.20 6.97
C PHE A 44 -8.12 -11.29 6.34
N ASP A 45 -9.26 -10.92 5.78
CA ASP A 45 -10.14 -11.83 5.05
C ASP A 45 -9.94 -11.63 3.55
N ARG A 46 -9.36 -12.61 2.88
CA ARG A 46 -9.08 -12.55 1.43
C ARG A 46 -10.33 -12.34 0.56
N ASN A 47 -11.52 -12.65 1.09
CA ASN A 47 -12.78 -12.50 0.37
C ASN A 47 -13.47 -11.17 0.70
N ALA A 48 -12.94 -10.39 1.64
CA ALA A 48 -13.48 -9.09 1.98
C ALA A 48 -13.07 -8.03 0.95
N GLN A 49 -13.89 -7.00 0.84
CA GLN A 49 -13.60 -5.84 0.00
C GLN A 49 -12.64 -4.89 0.73
N TYR A 50 -11.60 -4.48 0.04
CA TYR A 50 -10.65 -3.48 0.50
C TYR A 50 -10.51 -2.34 -0.48
N THR A 51 -10.12 -1.18 0.04
CA THR A 51 -9.88 0.03 -0.74
C THR A 51 -8.51 0.58 -0.44
N LEU A 52 -7.69 0.76 -1.48
CA LEU A 52 -6.48 1.58 -1.41
C LEU A 52 -6.88 3.05 -1.47
N VAL A 53 -6.50 3.81 -0.44
CA VAL A 53 -6.80 5.25 -0.32
C VAL A 53 -5.52 6.04 -0.55
N LEU A 54 -5.60 7.04 -1.44
CA LEU A 54 -4.59 8.08 -1.61
C LEU A 54 -5.14 9.37 -0.98
N GLU A 55 -4.49 9.86 0.05
CA GLU A 55 -4.92 11.03 0.82
C GLU A 55 -3.87 12.13 0.79
N ASN A 56 -4.32 13.39 0.69
CA ASN A 56 -3.46 14.54 0.95
C ASN A 56 -3.03 14.51 2.43
N ALA A 57 -1.73 14.39 2.68
CA ALA A 57 -1.19 14.30 4.04
C ALA A 57 -1.47 15.55 4.90
N GLU A 58 -1.57 16.73 4.28
CA GLU A 58 -1.80 18.01 4.97
C GLU A 58 -3.30 18.29 5.12
N MET A 59 -4.05 18.21 4.02
CA MET A 59 -5.47 18.58 3.97
C MET A 59 -6.43 17.46 4.35
N ARG A 60 -5.92 16.23 4.61
CA ARG A 60 -6.73 15.03 4.92
C ARG A 60 -7.84 14.75 3.90
N THR A 61 -7.62 15.15 2.65
CA THR A 61 -8.58 15.02 1.55
C THR A 61 -8.23 13.80 0.72
N ARG A 62 -9.19 12.88 0.53
CA ARG A 62 -9.00 11.69 -0.32
C ARG A 62 -8.97 12.12 -1.79
N TYR A 63 -7.85 11.90 -2.46
CA TYR A 63 -7.68 12.18 -3.88
C TYR A 63 -8.26 11.08 -4.75
N SER A 64 -7.91 9.83 -4.42
CA SER A 64 -8.29 8.66 -5.21
C SER A 64 -8.52 7.46 -4.32
N GLN A 65 -9.39 6.56 -4.78
CA GLN A 65 -9.73 5.32 -4.12
C GLN A 65 -9.79 4.21 -5.16
N TYR A 66 -9.14 3.08 -4.88
CA TYR A 66 -9.09 1.93 -5.79
C TYR A 66 -9.50 0.67 -5.04
N ALA A 67 -10.40 -0.12 -5.62
CA ALA A 67 -10.71 -1.44 -5.10
C ALA A 67 -9.47 -2.34 -5.24
N VAL A 68 -9.12 -3.04 -4.16
CA VAL A 68 -7.96 -3.94 -4.12
C VAL A 68 -8.33 -5.25 -3.43
N THR A 69 -7.66 -6.33 -3.82
CA THR A 69 -7.69 -7.61 -3.10
C THR A 69 -6.38 -7.76 -2.36
N ILE A 70 -6.45 -8.16 -1.09
CA ILE A 70 -5.27 -8.58 -0.33
C ILE A 70 -5.15 -10.09 -0.55
N ASP A 71 -4.03 -10.54 -1.08
CA ASP A 71 -3.70 -11.97 -1.17
C ASP A 71 -2.38 -12.24 -0.46
N LEU A 72 -2.24 -13.46 0.08
CA LEU A 72 -0.96 -13.95 0.56
C LEU A 72 -0.12 -14.30 -0.66
N ALA A 73 0.92 -13.51 -0.92
CA ALA A 73 2.00 -13.99 -1.76
C ALA A 73 2.71 -15.12 -1.01
N PHE A 74 2.45 -16.38 -1.39
CA PHE A 74 3.34 -17.48 -1.07
C PHE A 74 4.62 -17.29 -1.88
N GLN A 75 5.49 -16.39 -1.42
CA GLN A 75 6.88 -16.39 -1.82
C GLN A 75 7.58 -17.41 -0.94
N ASP A 76 7.85 -18.58 -1.49
CA ASP A 76 8.90 -19.50 -1.03
C ASP A 76 10.32 -18.87 -1.16
N ASP A 77 10.42 -17.52 -1.18
CA ASP A 77 11.60 -16.76 -1.57
C ASP A 77 11.72 -15.42 -0.81
N PHE A 78 11.19 -15.33 0.42
CA PHE A 78 11.48 -14.20 1.32
C PHE A 78 12.33 -14.56 2.54
N SER A 79 12.79 -15.82 2.65
CA SER A 79 13.72 -16.22 3.74
C SER A 79 14.49 -17.53 3.49
N LYS A 80 15.30 -17.65 2.43
CA LYS A 80 16.45 -18.57 2.43
C LYS A 80 17.60 -18.00 1.59
N GLY A 81 18.72 -17.68 2.24
CA GLY A 81 19.92 -17.25 1.52
C GLY A 81 20.99 -16.48 2.31
N LYS A 82 21.03 -16.56 3.63
CA LYS A 82 22.26 -16.33 4.41
C LYS A 82 22.47 -17.57 5.26
N TYR A 83 23.71 -18.06 5.30
CA TYR A 83 24.20 -19.30 5.92
C TYR A 83 24.01 -20.58 5.08
N ILE A 84 24.91 -20.80 4.12
CA ILE A 84 26.05 -21.75 4.23
C ILE A 84 27.14 -21.34 3.24
#